data_AF-A0A927QYW2-F1
#
_entry.id   AF-A0A927QYW2-F1
#
_cell.length_a   1.000
_cell.length_b   1.000
_cell.length_c   1.000
_cell.angle_alpha   90.00
_cell.angle_beta   90.00
_cell.angle_gamma   90.00
#
_symmetry.space_group_name_H-M   'P 1'
#
loop_
_entity.id
_entity.type
_entity.pdbx_description
1 polymer ?
#
loop_
_entity_poly.entity_id
_entity_poly.type
_entity_poly.pdbx_seq_one_letter_code
_entity_poly.pdbx_strand_id
1 'polypeptide(L)'
;MALGAVVAVTVFAAGPASAFVPTSGSDPGSGSLTAAGLAAEGLTAKGLAPSGAGAAVHLLSQSGGTARGGLVAATTCTVSISPPVRSGAASVAVDYSVHCDQEVNSIYGIIGIFRGNESTPLENTVDQFDLGRFGGGFQIQRTCATGTLYALMRVIVNFKTGSPTRIDTNFAGPAGAITC
;
A
#
# COMPACT_ATOMS: atom_id res chain seq x y z
N MET A 1 29.89 57.52 -16.85
CA MET A 1 29.66 57.23 -15.42
C MET A 1 28.47 56.27 -15.31
N ALA A 2 28.67 55.14 -14.61
CA ALA A 2 27.72 54.18 -14.01
C ALA A 2 26.51 53.67 -14.84
N LEU A 3 26.45 52.38 -15.25
CA LEU A 3 26.04 51.16 -14.50
C LEU A 3 24.55 51.13 -14.13
N GLY A 4 23.74 50.28 -14.77
CA GLY A 4 23.13 49.08 -14.14
C GLY A 4 21.67 49.39 -13.73
N ALA A 5 20.66 48.53 -13.87
CA ALA A 5 20.65 47.10 -13.64
C ALA A 5 19.55 46.41 -14.48
N VAL A 6 19.89 45.25 -15.05
CA VAL A 6 18.93 44.27 -15.54
C VAL A 6 18.37 43.55 -14.32
N VAL A 7 17.05 43.59 -14.13
CA VAL A 7 16.38 42.79 -13.09
C VAL A 7 16.42 41.34 -13.53
N ALA A 8 17.34 40.58 -12.96
CA ALA A 8 17.37 39.14 -13.05
C ALA A 8 16.19 38.57 -12.25
N VAL A 9 15.16 38.09 -12.95
CA VAL A 9 14.14 37.23 -12.34
C VAL A 9 14.79 35.86 -12.17
N THR A 10 15.20 35.57 -10.95
CA THR A 10 15.72 34.27 -10.53
C THR A 10 14.62 33.23 -10.70
N VAL A 11 14.83 32.34 -11.68
CA VAL A 11 14.13 31.07 -11.78
C VAL A 11 14.54 30.26 -10.56
N PHE A 12 13.65 30.12 -9.59
CA PHE A 12 13.78 29.08 -8.59
C PHE A 12 13.58 27.74 -9.31
N ALA A 13 14.71 27.11 -9.62
CA ALA A 13 14.78 25.68 -9.89
C ALA A 13 14.39 24.96 -8.59
N ALA A 14 13.08 24.73 -8.42
CA ALA A 14 12.65 23.57 -7.66
C ALA A 14 13.13 22.36 -8.49
N GLY A 15 14.23 21.74 -8.03
CA GLY A 15 14.77 20.54 -8.64
C GLY A 15 13.65 19.50 -8.84
N PRO A 16 13.80 18.57 -9.80
CA PRO A 16 12.81 17.53 -9.97
C PRO A 16 12.79 16.74 -8.67
N ALA A 17 11.77 16.97 -7.85
CA ALA A 17 11.29 15.92 -6.99
C ALA A 17 10.88 14.83 -7.98
N SER A 18 11.72 13.81 -8.13
CA SER A 18 11.35 12.53 -8.71
C SER A 18 10.29 11.93 -7.79
N ALA A 19 9.09 12.51 -7.83
CA ALA A 19 7.90 11.79 -7.51
C ALA A 19 7.81 10.72 -8.58
N PHE A 20 8.20 9.50 -8.20
CA PHE A 20 7.80 8.32 -8.93
C PHE A 20 6.28 8.30 -8.89
N VAL A 21 5.67 8.91 -9.90
CA VAL A 21 4.26 8.78 -10.21
C VAL A 21 4.21 7.51 -11.05
N PRO A 22 3.68 6.38 -10.55
CA PRO A 22 3.37 5.27 -11.43
C PRO A 22 2.38 5.82 -12.45
N THR A 23 2.80 5.84 -13.71
CA THR A 23 1.98 6.31 -14.82
C THR A 23 0.70 5.51 -14.85
N SER A 24 -0.42 6.19 -14.56
CA SER A 24 -1.77 5.71 -14.76
C SER A 24 -1.94 5.36 -16.23
N GLY A 25 -1.83 4.08 -16.57
CA GLY A 25 -1.78 3.64 -17.96
C GLY A 25 -1.35 2.19 -18.09
N SER A 26 -1.84 1.32 -17.23
CA SER A 26 -1.79 -0.12 -17.42
C SER A 26 -3.03 -0.67 -16.75
N ASP A 27 -3.72 -1.59 -17.43
CA ASP A 27 -4.73 -2.45 -16.83
C ASP A 27 -4.34 -2.87 -15.40
N PRO A 28 -5.30 -3.12 -14.49
CA PRO A 28 -5.02 -3.68 -13.16
C PRO A 28 -4.42 -5.11 -13.20
N GLY A 29 -3.91 -5.56 -14.35
CA GLY A 29 -3.25 -6.83 -14.56
C GLY A 29 -1.75 -6.76 -14.30
N SER A 30 -1.32 -7.38 -13.21
CA SER A 30 -0.06 -8.12 -13.11
C SER A 30 1.23 -7.36 -13.43
N GLY A 31 1.46 -6.23 -12.77
CA GLY A 31 2.80 -5.69 -12.59
C GLY A 31 3.54 -6.45 -11.49
N SER A 32 4.09 -7.62 -11.78
CA SER A 32 4.89 -8.39 -10.81
C SER A 32 6.25 -7.71 -10.59
N LEU A 33 6.38 -6.91 -9.54
CA LEU A 33 7.68 -6.38 -9.14
C LEU A 33 8.56 -7.49 -8.56
N THR A 34 9.86 -7.47 -8.90
CA THR A 34 10.86 -8.42 -8.40
C THR A 34 11.33 -8.05 -7.00
N ALA A 35 11.88 -9.00 -6.23
CA ALA A 35 12.36 -8.79 -4.86
C ALA A 35 13.25 -7.53 -4.63
N ALA A 36 13.99 -7.08 -5.65
CA ALA A 36 14.75 -5.82 -5.61
C ALA A 36 13.86 -4.57 -5.69
N GLY A 37 12.79 -4.62 -6.49
CA GLY A 37 11.72 -3.62 -6.52
C GLY A 37 10.92 -3.59 -5.22
N LEU A 38 10.70 -4.75 -4.58
CA LEU A 38 10.00 -4.84 -3.28
C LEU A 38 10.71 -4.11 -2.14
N ALA A 39 12.06 -4.21 -2.09
CA ALA A 39 12.85 -3.47 -1.12
C ALA A 39 12.81 -1.96 -1.37
N ALA A 40 12.78 -1.55 -2.64
CA ALA A 40 12.59 -0.15 -3.03
C ALA A 40 11.17 0.36 -2.72
N GLU A 41 10.16 -0.52 -2.81
CA GLU A 41 8.76 -0.23 -2.45
C GLU A 41 8.43 -0.54 -0.98
N GLY A 42 9.44 -0.76 -0.12
CA GLY A 42 9.31 -0.72 1.34
C GLY A 42 8.55 -1.88 2.00
N LEU A 43 8.22 -2.95 1.27
CA LEU A 43 7.63 -4.16 1.85
C LEU A 43 8.75 -5.12 2.25
N THR A 44 9.19 -5.00 3.51
CA THR A 44 10.17 -5.93 4.08
C THR A 44 9.54 -6.70 5.24
N ALA A 45 9.66 -8.02 5.23
CA ALA A 45 9.15 -8.87 6.32
C ALA A 45 9.90 -8.70 7.65
N LYS A 46 11.02 -7.96 7.63
CA LYS A 46 11.89 -7.78 8.79
C LYS A 46 11.24 -6.81 9.78
N GLY A 47 10.66 -7.35 10.86
CA GLY A 47 10.16 -6.58 12.00
C GLY A 47 8.64 -6.49 12.13
N LEU A 48 7.89 -7.06 11.19
CA LEU A 48 6.43 -7.18 11.26
C LEU A 48 6.08 -8.56 11.84
N ALA A 49 5.60 -8.59 13.09
CA ALA A 49 5.09 -9.82 13.69
C ALA A 49 3.67 -10.09 13.16
N PRO A 50 3.35 -11.30 12.68
CA PRO A 50 1.99 -11.64 12.26
C PRO A 50 1.02 -11.50 13.43
N SER A 51 -0.16 -10.96 13.13
CA SER A 51 -1.21 -10.65 14.09
C SER A 51 -2.03 -11.91 14.45
N GLY A 52 -1.40 -12.86 15.17
CA GLY A 52 -2.11 -14.01 15.75
C GLY A 52 -2.90 -14.88 14.75
N ALA A 53 -3.96 -15.55 15.24
CA ALA A 53 -4.82 -16.43 14.47
C ALA A 53 -6.16 -15.75 14.12
N GLY A 54 -6.45 -15.58 12.82
CA GLY A 54 -7.70 -15.00 12.31
C GLY A 54 -7.50 -13.66 11.60
N ALA A 55 -8.43 -13.26 10.72
CA ALA A 55 -8.30 -12.06 9.88
C ALA A 55 -7.93 -10.80 10.70
N ALA A 56 -6.97 -10.03 10.19
CA ALA A 56 -6.51 -8.80 10.81
C ALA A 56 -7.29 -7.61 10.25
N VAL A 57 -7.70 -6.72 11.16
CA VAL A 57 -8.33 -5.44 10.82
C VAL A 57 -7.51 -4.32 11.44
N HIS A 58 -7.16 -3.33 10.63
CA HIS A 58 -6.38 -2.17 11.02
C HIS A 58 -7.13 -0.89 10.65
N LEU A 59 -6.94 0.16 11.45
CA LEU A 59 -7.57 1.46 11.24
C LEU A 59 -6.50 2.49 10.90
N LEU A 60 -6.75 3.22 9.82
CA LEU A 60 -6.03 4.44 9.46
C LEU A 60 -6.99 5.61 9.63
N SER A 61 -6.75 6.46 10.62
CA SER A 61 -7.63 7.57 10.93
C SER A 61 -6.94 8.91 10.76
N GLN A 62 -7.69 9.87 10.24
CA GLN A 62 -7.31 11.28 10.17
C GLN A 62 -8.37 12.12 10.87
N SER A 63 -7.94 13.06 11.70
CA SER A 63 -8.82 14.05 12.30
C SER A 63 -9.37 15.00 11.24
N GLY A 64 -10.62 15.44 11.44
CA GLY A 64 -11.22 16.48 10.62
C GLY A 64 -10.52 17.83 10.80
N GLY A 65 -10.79 18.75 9.88
CA GLY A 65 -10.16 20.07 9.94
C GLY A 65 -10.71 21.04 8.90
N THR A 66 -10.01 22.15 8.74
CA THR A 66 -10.29 23.17 7.72
C THR A 66 -9.28 23.06 6.59
N ALA A 67 -9.76 23.16 5.36
CA ALA A 67 -8.92 23.19 4.18
C ALA A 67 -9.44 24.18 3.14
N ARG A 68 -8.65 24.39 2.07
CA ARG A 68 -9.05 25.25 0.96
C ARG A 68 -10.34 24.69 0.33
N GLY A 69 -11.47 25.30 0.66
CA GLY A 69 -12.79 24.92 0.15
C GLY A 69 -13.84 24.54 1.20
N GLY A 70 -13.46 24.40 2.48
CA GLY A 70 -14.44 24.16 3.56
C GLY A 70 -13.93 23.31 4.73
N LEU A 71 -14.88 22.91 5.58
CA LEU A 71 -14.67 21.93 6.65
C LEU A 71 -14.60 20.53 6.06
N VAL A 72 -13.69 19.71 6.55
CA VAL A 72 -13.55 18.31 6.18
C VAL A 72 -13.75 17.43 7.39
N ALA A 73 -14.61 16.43 7.21
CA ALA A 73 -14.94 15.44 8.22
C ALA A 73 -13.71 14.59 8.58
N ALA A 74 -13.67 14.13 9.83
CA ALA A 74 -12.75 13.06 10.19
C ALA A 74 -13.00 11.86 9.29
N THR A 75 -11.91 11.21 8.85
CA THR A 75 -11.98 10.07 7.94
C THR A 75 -11.24 8.90 8.56
N THR A 76 -11.85 7.72 8.52
CA THR A 76 -11.29 6.46 8.94
C THR A 76 -11.35 5.46 7.79
N CYS A 77 -10.19 4.91 7.45
CA CYS A 77 -10.05 3.80 6.52
C CYS A 77 -9.80 2.51 7.29
N THR A 78 -10.65 1.52 7.06
CA THR A 78 -10.53 0.16 7.58
C THR A 78 -9.78 -0.69 6.57
N VAL A 79 -8.67 -1.27 7.01
CA VAL A 79 -7.83 -2.16 6.23
C VAL A 79 -8.01 -3.57 6.77
N SER A 80 -8.42 -4.51 5.93
CA SER A 80 -8.63 -5.91 6.30
C SER A 80 -7.71 -6.82 5.51
N ILE A 81 -7.11 -7.81 6.17
CA ILE A 81 -6.24 -8.82 5.56
C ILE A 81 -6.57 -10.18 6.17
N SER A 82 -6.93 -11.15 5.32
CA SER A 82 -7.21 -12.53 5.73
C SER A 82 -5.92 -13.34 5.92
N PRO A 83 -5.97 -14.47 6.67
CA PRO A 83 -4.87 -15.44 6.64
C PRO A 83 -4.76 -16.08 5.25
N PRO A 84 -3.55 -16.49 4.81
CA PRO A 84 -3.42 -17.32 3.63
C PRO A 84 -4.23 -18.61 3.78
N VAL A 85 -5.01 -18.94 2.74
CA VAL A 85 -5.84 -20.14 2.65
C VAL A 85 -5.58 -20.88 1.35
N ARG A 86 -5.73 -22.21 1.32
CA ARG A 86 -5.70 -22.95 0.05
C ARG A 86 -6.85 -22.48 -0.83
N SER A 87 -6.52 -22.11 -2.07
CA SER A 87 -7.47 -21.68 -3.11
C SER A 87 -7.54 -22.67 -4.26
N GLY A 88 -7.46 -23.96 -3.94
CA GLY A 88 -7.38 -25.05 -4.89
C GLY A 88 -6.28 -26.05 -4.52
N ALA A 89 -6.02 -27.01 -5.42
CA ALA A 89 -5.00 -28.03 -5.21
C ALA A 89 -3.57 -27.50 -5.28
N ALA A 90 -3.34 -26.44 -6.07
CA ALA A 90 -2.01 -25.91 -6.39
C ALA A 90 -1.86 -24.40 -6.13
N SER A 91 -2.78 -23.79 -5.38
CA SER A 91 -2.73 -22.35 -5.07
C SER A 91 -3.05 -22.04 -3.62
N VAL A 92 -2.47 -20.94 -3.15
CA VAL A 92 -2.80 -20.26 -1.89
C VAL A 92 -3.27 -18.85 -2.23
N ALA A 93 -4.30 -18.38 -1.53
CA ALA A 93 -4.87 -17.05 -1.71
C ALA A 93 -4.92 -16.26 -0.41
N VAL A 94 -4.93 -14.94 -0.57
CA VAL A 94 -5.19 -13.98 0.51
C VAL A 94 -6.16 -12.93 -0.01
N ASP A 95 -7.28 -12.79 0.68
CA ASP A 95 -8.21 -11.68 0.51
C ASP A 95 -7.75 -10.47 1.32
N TYR A 96 -7.88 -9.28 0.72
CA TYR A 96 -7.61 -8.01 1.37
C TYR A 96 -8.59 -6.93 0.90
N SER A 97 -8.83 -5.94 1.75
CA SER A 97 -9.67 -4.80 1.40
C SER A 97 -9.24 -3.54 2.15
N VAL A 98 -9.47 -2.39 1.53
CA VAL A 98 -9.42 -1.08 2.20
C VAL A 98 -10.73 -0.38 1.95
N HIS A 99 -11.38 0.13 2.99
CA HIS A 99 -12.62 0.89 2.85
C HIS A 99 -12.59 2.13 3.74
N CYS A 100 -12.93 3.29 3.19
CA CYS A 100 -12.98 4.55 3.95
C CYS A 100 -14.42 5.00 4.14
N ASP A 101 -14.73 5.51 5.33
CA ASP A 101 -16.05 6.06 5.68
C ASP A 101 -16.36 7.41 4.98
N GLN A 102 -15.32 8.10 4.50
CA GLN A 102 -15.41 9.29 3.66
C GLN A 102 -14.61 9.11 2.37
N GLU A 103 -14.97 9.86 1.32
CA GLU A 103 -14.20 9.88 0.07
C GLU A 103 -12.80 10.48 0.32
N VAL A 104 -11.77 9.75 -0.06
CA VAL A 104 -10.37 10.21 -0.03
C VAL A 104 -9.88 10.59 -1.44
N ASN A 105 -8.68 11.14 -1.58
CA ASN A 105 -8.12 11.49 -2.90
C ASN A 105 -7.66 10.24 -3.66
N SER A 106 -6.96 9.33 -2.98
CA SER A 106 -6.55 8.04 -3.55
C SER A 106 -6.14 7.02 -2.47
N ILE A 107 -6.24 5.75 -2.81
CA ILE A 107 -5.82 4.59 -2.01
C ILE A 107 -5.04 3.66 -2.93
N TYR A 108 -3.78 3.41 -2.64
CA TYR A 108 -2.94 2.51 -3.42
C TYR A 108 -1.92 1.82 -2.51
N GLY A 109 -1.29 0.76 -3.01
CA GLY A 109 -0.38 -0.02 -2.20
C GLY A 109 0.11 -1.28 -2.89
N ILE A 110 0.73 -2.13 -2.08
CA ILE A 110 1.28 -3.42 -2.51
C ILE A 110 1.01 -4.51 -1.48
N ILE A 111 0.87 -5.75 -1.92
CA ILE A 111 0.65 -6.92 -1.07
C ILE A 111 1.41 -8.14 -1.58
N GLY A 112 1.89 -8.97 -0.65
CA GLY A 112 2.56 -10.24 -0.97
C GLY A 112 2.32 -11.31 0.09
N ILE A 113 2.51 -12.57 -0.30
CA ILE A 113 2.47 -13.74 0.58
C ILE A 113 3.90 -14.17 0.88
N PHE A 114 4.23 -14.36 2.14
CA PHE A 114 5.57 -14.72 2.60
C PHE A 114 5.53 -16.06 3.35
N ARG A 115 6.65 -16.78 3.34
CA ARG A 115 6.82 -18.03 4.09
C ARG A 115 7.68 -17.78 5.33
N GLY A 116 7.19 -18.19 6.51
CA GLY A 116 7.96 -18.19 7.77
C GLY A 116 8.78 -16.92 8.03
N ASN A 117 10.11 -17.06 8.07
CA ASN A 117 11.02 -15.93 8.29
C ASN A 117 11.74 -15.50 7.00
N GLU A 118 11.22 -15.88 5.83
CA GLU A 118 11.80 -15.50 4.54
C GLU A 118 11.65 -13.99 4.31
N SER A 119 12.70 -13.36 3.78
CA SER A 119 12.73 -11.92 3.48
C SER A 119 12.04 -11.56 2.16
N THR A 120 11.74 -12.57 1.35
CA THR A 120 11.12 -12.44 0.02
C THR A 120 9.76 -13.12 0.02
N PRO A 121 8.76 -12.58 -0.68
CA PRO A 121 7.49 -13.27 -0.83
C PRO A 121 7.63 -14.48 -1.75
N LEU A 122 6.62 -15.34 -1.73
CA LEU A 122 6.46 -16.43 -2.68
C LEU A 122 6.57 -15.91 -4.11
N GLU A 123 7.24 -16.70 -4.94
CA GLU A 123 7.54 -16.39 -6.34
C GLU A 123 8.44 -15.14 -6.54
N ASN A 124 8.92 -14.51 -5.46
CA ASN A 124 9.59 -13.22 -5.47
C ASN A 124 8.74 -12.09 -6.06
N THR A 125 7.41 -12.18 -5.91
CA THR A 125 6.44 -11.25 -6.53
C THR A 125 5.50 -10.61 -5.49
N VAL A 126 5.12 -9.36 -5.74
CA VAL A 126 4.00 -8.66 -5.06
C VAL A 126 3.01 -8.18 -6.10
N ASP A 127 1.78 -7.95 -5.66
CA ASP A 127 0.74 -7.32 -6.49
C ASP A 127 0.59 -5.87 -6.05
N GLN A 128 0.59 -4.96 -7.02
CA GLN A 128 0.22 -3.56 -6.81
C GLN A 128 -1.29 -3.40 -6.93
N PHE A 129 -1.87 -2.52 -6.12
CA PHE A 129 -3.28 -2.18 -6.20
C PHE A 129 -3.50 -0.67 -6.15
N ASP A 130 -4.55 -0.24 -6.85
CA ASP A 130 -5.17 1.08 -6.74
C ASP A 130 -6.68 0.88 -6.55
N LEU A 131 -7.18 1.32 -5.39
CA LEU A 131 -8.58 1.17 -4.98
C LEU A 131 -9.37 2.47 -5.16
N GLY A 132 -8.79 3.47 -5.83
CA GLY A 132 -9.43 4.75 -6.08
C GLY A 132 -9.75 5.51 -4.79
N ARG A 133 -10.99 5.99 -4.66
CA ARG A 133 -11.38 6.99 -3.65
C ARG A 133 -12.24 6.50 -2.50
N PHE A 134 -12.95 5.38 -2.69
CA PHE A 134 -13.84 4.79 -1.69
C PHE A 134 -13.29 3.48 -1.12
N GLY A 135 -12.25 2.94 -1.77
CA GLY A 135 -11.70 1.65 -1.45
C GLY A 135 -12.30 0.52 -2.29
N GLY A 136 -12.00 -0.70 -1.89
CA GLY A 136 -12.39 -1.93 -2.54
C GLY A 136 -11.67 -3.13 -1.92
N GLY A 137 -11.80 -4.29 -2.55
CA GLY A 137 -11.11 -5.49 -2.11
C GLY A 137 -10.82 -6.41 -3.28
N PHE A 138 -9.69 -7.11 -3.17
CA PHE A 138 -9.22 -8.07 -4.15
C PHE A 138 -8.65 -9.29 -3.43
N GLN A 139 -8.32 -10.29 -4.23
CA GLN A 139 -7.61 -11.47 -3.79
C GLN A 139 -6.30 -11.57 -4.56
N ILE A 140 -5.21 -11.85 -3.86
CA ILE A 140 -3.97 -12.30 -4.50
C ILE A 140 -3.88 -13.81 -4.42
N GLN A 141 -3.31 -14.43 -5.45
CA GLN A 141 -3.04 -15.85 -5.48
C GLN A 141 -1.57 -16.11 -5.83
N ARG A 142 -1.01 -17.15 -5.24
CA ARG A 142 0.33 -17.68 -5.55
C ARG A 142 0.26 -19.19 -5.65
N THR A 143 1.26 -19.78 -6.30
CA THR A 143 1.48 -21.23 -6.29
C THR A 143 1.56 -21.72 -4.85
N CYS A 144 0.90 -22.84 -4.57
CA CYS A 144 0.82 -23.40 -3.23
C CYS A 144 2.22 -23.68 -2.67
N ALA A 145 2.46 -23.22 -1.45
CA ALA A 145 3.67 -23.48 -0.69
C ALA A 145 3.32 -24.06 0.68
N THR A 146 3.87 -25.22 1.00
CA THR A 146 3.72 -25.83 2.33
C THR A 146 4.50 -25.04 3.38
N GLY A 147 3.92 -24.84 4.56
CA GLY A 147 4.53 -24.14 5.69
C GLY A 147 3.57 -23.16 6.36
N THR A 148 4.11 -22.37 7.28
CA THR A 148 3.38 -21.22 7.85
C THR A 148 3.57 -20.03 6.92
N LEU A 149 2.47 -19.56 6.32
CA LEU A 149 2.46 -18.41 5.41
C LEU A 149 1.78 -17.21 6.07
N TYR A 150 2.13 -16.00 5.66
CA TYR A 150 1.51 -14.77 6.12
C TYR A 150 1.44 -13.77 4.96
N ALA A 151 0.47 -12.86 5.02
CA ALA A 151 0.40 -11.73 4.10
C ALA A 151 1.00 -10.49 4.73
N LEU A 152 1.76 -9.73 3.94
CA LEU A 152 2.15 -8.37 4.30
C LEU A 152 1.62 -7.42 3.24
N MET A 153 1.09 -6.28 3.69
CA MET A 153 0.52 -5.26 2.82
C MET A 153 1.03 -3.88 3.22
N ARG A 154 1.40 -3.06 2.24
CA ARG A 154 1.64 -1.63 2.42
C ARG A 154 0.46 -0.88 1.83
N VAL A 155 -0.14 0.03 2.59
CA VAL A 155 -1.22 0.90 2.11
C VAL A 155 -0.80 2.35 2.24
N ILE A 156 -1.07 3.10 1.19
CA ILE A 156 -0.92 4.55 1.14
C ILE A 156 -2.29 5.15 0.90
N VAL A 157 -2.75 5.97 1.85
CA VAL A 157 -4.01 6.71 1.76
C VAL A 157 -3.70 8.20 1.69
N ASN A 158 -4.15 8.85 0.61
CA ASN A 158 -4.14 10.30 0.47
C ASN A 158 -5.51 10.84 0.85
N PHE A 159 -5.64 11.41 2.03
CA PHE A 159 -6.89 11.99 2.49
C PHE A 159 -7.16 13.34 1.81
N LYS A 160 -8.44 13.72 1.75
CA LYS A 160 -8.84 14.99 1.14
C LYS A 160 -8.18 16.15 1.87
N THR A 161 -8.27 16.23 3.21
CA THR A 161 -7.69 17.33 3.97
C THR A 161 -7.56 17.05 5.48
N GLY A 162 -6.66 17.76 6.18
CA GLY A 162 -6.24 17.50 7.56
C GLY A 162 -4.74 17.16 7.60
N SER A 163 -4.05 17.35 8.72
CA SER A 163 -2.66 16.92 8.88
C SER A 163 -2.62 15.63 9.70
N PRO A 164 -2.02 14.52 9.21
CA PRO A 164 -1.28 14.39 7.94
C PRO A 164 -2.20 14.16 6.74
N THR A 165 -1.85 14.70 5.56
CA THR A 165 -2.63 14.51 4.31
C THR A 165 -2.43 13.15 3.66
N ARG A 166 -1.33 12.47 4.00
CA ARG A 166 -0.98 11.14 3.51
C ARG A 166 -0.55 10.26 4.68
N ILE A 167 -1.09 9.04 4.73
CA ILE A 167 -0.64 8.00 5.65
C ILE A 167 -0.10 6.83 4.84
N ASP A 168 1.09 6.37 5.20
CA ASP A 168 1.83 5.30 4.55
C ASP A 168 2.22 4.29 5.62
N THR A 169 1.68 3.07 5.56
CA THR A 169 1.80 2.11 6.67
C THR A 169 1.85 0.68 6.14
N ASN A 170 2.67 -0.13 6.81
CA ASN A 170 2.74 -1.56 6.58
C ASN A 170 1.86 -2.32 7.59
N PHE A 171 1.16 -3.33 7.11
CA PHE A 171 0.26 -4.19 7.85
C PHE A 171 0.69 -5.64 7.73
N ALA A 172 0.67 -6.34 8.86
CA ALA A 172 0.90 -7.77 8.91
C ALA A 172 -0.43 -8.48 9.08
N GLY A 173 -0.80 -9.25 8.06
CA GLY A 173 -1.88 -10.20 8.15
C GLY A 173 -1.55 -11.34 9.12
N PRO A 174 -2.57 -12.10 9.52
CA PRO A 174 -2.38 -13.29 10.34
C PRO A 174 -1.67 -14.40 9.57
N ALA A 175 -1.11 -15.35 10.31
CA ALA A 175 -0.47 -16.51 9.72
C ALA A 175 -1.48 -17.64 9.42
N GLY A 176 -1.28 -18.36 8.32
CA GLY A 176 -2.02 -19.55 7.93
C GLY A 176 -1.07 -20.74 7.77
N ALA A 177 -1.38 -21.86 8.42
CA ALA A 177 -0.66 -23.11 8.20
C ALA A 177 -1.20 -23.78 6.93
N ILE A 178 -0.39 -23.77 5.87
CA ILE A 178 -0.73 -24.34 4.57
C ILE A 178 0.02 -25.66 4.43
N THR A 179 -0.73 -26.70 4.07
CA THR A 179 -0.17 -27.90 3.47
C THR A 179 -0.52 -27.84 2.00
N CYS A 180 0.39 -28.27 1.14
CA CYS A 180 0.17 -28.64 -0.24
C CYS A 180 0.58 -30.12 -0.26
#